data_AF-A0A7S4PKW4-F1
#
_entry.id   AF-A0A7S4PKW4-F1
#
_cell.length_a   1.000
_cell.length_b   1.000
_cell.length_c   1.000
_cell.angle_alpha   90.00
_cell.angle_beta   90.00
_cell.angle_gamma   90.00
#
_symmetry.space_group_name_H-M   'P 1'
#
loop_
_entity.id
_entity.type
_entity.pdbx_description
1 polymer ?
#
loop_
_entity_poly.entity_id
_entity_poly.type
_entity_poly.pdbx_seq_one_letter_code
_entity_poly.pdbx_strand_id
1 'polypeptide(L)'
;DMTEVRMAGRGEEALKMLDKDQNDLYIKFKMLQRQLEFIEIQEEYVKDETKNLKRELLRAQEEVKRIQSVPLVIGQFLEMIDANHGVVSSTGGSNYYVRVLSTINRELLKPSSSVALHRHSNSVVDTLPPEADSSIQMMQAGEKPDITYADIGGSDMQKQEIREAVELPLTHFELYRQIGIEPPRGVLLYGPLGTGKTM
;
A
#
# COMPACT_ATOMS: atom_id res chain seq x y z
N ASP A 1 -1.88 -90.58 17.20
CA ASP A 1 -1.79 -89.79 15.96
C ASP A 1 -1.01 -88.50 16.15
N MET A 2 0.07 -88.35 15.38
CA MET A 2 1.01 -87.22 15.40
C MET A 2 0.47 -85.93 14.77
N THR A 3 -0.83 -85.88 14.47
CA THR A 3 -1.50 -84.77 13.77
C THR A 3 -2.01 -83.67 14.72
N GLU A 4 -2.31 -83.97 15.99
CA GLU A 4 -2.77 -82.96 16.96
C GLU A 4 -1.63 -82.08 17.51
N VAL A 5 -0.44 -82.65 17.71
CA VAL A 5 0.74 -81.89 18.21
C VAL A 5 1.25 -80.89 17.17
N ARG A 6 1.04 -81.16 15.88
CA ARG A 6 1.47 -80.29 14.76
C ARG A 6 0.53 -79.09 14.53
N MET A 7 -0.71 -79.14 15.04
CA MET A 7 -1.69 -78.05 14.94
C MET A 7 -1.58 -77.08 16.13
N ALA A 8 -1.18 -77.57 17.32
CA ALA A 8 -0.93 -76.72 18.50
C ALA A 8 0.29 -75.79 18.30
N GLY A 9 1.36 -76.26 17.68
CA GLY A 9 2.58 -75.46 17.44
C GLY A 9 2.38 -74.29 16.45
N ARG A 10 1.48 -74.44 15.45
CA ARG A 10 1.16 -73.35 14.50
C ARG A 10 0.26 -72.27 15.12
N GLY A 11 -0.57 -72.62 16.10
CA GLY A 11 -1.40 -71.66 16.83
C GLY A 11 -0.57 -70.77 17.77
N GLU A 12 0.43 -71.34 18.44
CA GLU A 12 1.35 -70.58 19.30
C GLU A 12 2.31 -69.66 18.53
N GLU A 13 2.76 -70.07 17.34
CA GLU A 13 3.58 -69.22 16.46
C GLU A 13 2.79 -68.03 15.90
N ALA A 14 1.51 -68.23 15.54
CA ALA A 14 0.63 -67.15 15.08
C ALA A 14 0.30 -66.16 16.20
N LEU A 15 0.08 -66.62 17.44
CA LEU A 15 -0.12 -65.75 18.60
C LEU A 15 1.14 -64.91 18.90
N LYS A 16 2.33 -65.53 18.82
CA LYS A 16 3.62 -64.83 19.00
C LYS A 16 3.93 -63.85 17.87
N MET A 17 3.46 -64.09 16.65
CA MET A 17 3.58 -63.13 15.54
C MET A 17 2.62 -61.94 15.72
N LEU A 18 1.37 -62.18 16.13
CA LEU A 18 0.44 -61.11 16.48
C LEU A 18 0.94 -60.26 17.66
N ASP A 19 1.47 -60.87 18.72
CA ASP A 19 2.02 -60.14 19.87
C ASP A 19 3.29 -59.34 19.53
N LYS A 20 4.06 -59.77 18.53
CA LYS A 20 5.22 -59.01 18.02
C LYS A 20 4.79 -57.80 17.20
N ASP A 21 3.85 -57.98 16.27
CA ASP A 21 3.29 -56.87 15.49
C ASP A 21 2.51 -55.88 16.38
N GLN A 22 1.79 -56.38 17.40
CA GLN A 22 1.12 -55.52 18.38
C GLN A 22 2.11 -54.78 19.28
N ASN A 23 3.23 -55.39 19.68
CA ASN A 23 4.29 -54.70 20.41
C ASN A 23 4.97 -53.62 19.55
N ASP A 24 5.29 -53.91 18.29
CA ASP A 24 5.89 -52.93 17.37
C ASP A 24 4.91 -51.78 17.07
N LEU A 25 3.61 -52.08 16.93
CA LEU A 25 2.56 -51.07 16.74
C LEU A 25 2.37 -50.22 18.01
N TYR A 26 2.41 -50.84 19.20
CA TYR A 26 2.34 -50.14 20.48
C TYR A 26 3.55 -49.22 20.70
N ILE A 27 4.76 -49.67 20.35
CA ILE A 27 5.98 -48.84 20.40
C ILE A 27 5.88 -47.67 19.43
N LYS A 28 5.41 -47.90 18.19
CA LYS A 28 5.15 -46.83 17.21
C LYS A 28 4.12 -45.82 17.72
N PHE A 29 3.02 -46.30 18.29
CA PHE A 29 1.96 -45.46 18.84
C PHE A 29 2.48 -44.60 19.99
N LYS A 30 3.27 -45.19 20.90
CA LYS A 30 3.90 -44.48 22.02
C LYS A 30 4.94 -43.45 21.56
N MET A 31 5.69 -43.76 20.48
CA MET A 31 6.60 -42.81 19.84
C MET A 31 5.85 -41.64 19.21
N LEU A 32 4.77 -41.94 18.48
CA LEU A 32 3.95 -40.94 17.81
C LEU A 32 3.22 -40.05 18.82
N GLN A 33 2.75 -40.63 19.93
CA GLN A 33 2.14 -39.89 21.05
C GLN A 33 3.13 -38.94 21.70
N ARG A 34 4.37 -39.38 21.93
CA ARG A 34 5.44 -38.51 22.45
C ARG A 34 5.83 -37.41 21.47
N GLN A 35 5.79 -37.68 20.16
CA GLN A 35 5.98 -36.67 19.12
C GLN A 35 4.82 -35.67 19.09
N LEU A 36 3.58 -36.13 19.27
CA LEU A 36 2.40 -35.27 19.36
C LEU A 36 2.51 -34.32 20.56
N GLU A 37 2.84 -34.85 21.75
CA GLU A 37 3.05 -34.04 22.95
C GLU A 37 4.17 -33.00 22.74
N PHE A 38 5.26 -33.37 22.07
CA PHE A 38 6.33 -32.42 21.75
C PHE A 38 5.86 -31.31 20.80
N ILE A 39 5.08 -31.65 19.77
CA ILE A 39 4.54 -30.68 18.82
C ILE A 39 3.52 -29.76 19.50
N GLU A 40 2.67 -30.28 20.39
CA GLU A 40 1.73 -29.46 21.17
C GLU A 40 2.46 -28.42 22.03
N ILE A 41 3.53 -28.82 22.70
CA ILE A 41 4.37 -27.89 23.48
C ILE A 41 5.02 -26.84 22.57
N GLN A 42 5.51 -27.23 21.39
CA GLN A 42 6.06 -26.28 20.42
C GLN A 42 5.01 -25.31 19.88
N GLU A 43 3.79 -25.78 19.63
CA GLU A 43 2.69 -24.95 19.18
C GLU A 43 2.30 -23.92 20.24
N GLU A 44 2.24 -24.33 21.51
CA GLU A 44 1.99 -23.43 22.64
C GLU A 44 3.11 -22.37 22.77
N TYR A 45 4.37 -22.80 22.68
CA TYR A 45 5.52 -21.89 22.70
C TYR A 45 5.45 -20.85 21.57
N VAL A 46 5.18 -21.28 20.33
CA VAL A 46 5.05 -20.38 19.18
C VAL A 46 3.86 -19.43 19.36
N LYS A 47 2.73 -19.91 19.88
CA LYS A 47 1.56 -19.06 20.18
C LYS A 47 1.91 -17.99 21.22
N ASP A 48 2.67 -18.32 22.24
CA ASP A 48 3.06 -17.33 23.25
C ASP A 48 4.14 -16.37 22.75
N GLU A 49 5.11 -16.82 21.94
CA GLU A 49 6.05 -15.95 21.24
C GLU A 49 5.33 -14.94 20.33
N THR A 50 4.35 -15.39 19.54
CA THR A 50 3.57 -14.48 18.69
C THR A 50 2.77 -13.45 19.49
N LYS A 51 2.26 -13.81 20.67
CA LYS A 51 1.61 -12.84 21.58
C LYS A 51 2.61 -11.84 22.14
N ASN A 52 3.80 -12.28 22.54
CA ASN A 52 4.84 -11.42 23.06
C ASN A 52 5.34 -10.42 21.99
N LEU A 53 5.65 -10.91 20.80
CA LEU A 53 6.04 -10.06 19.66
C LEU A 53 4.95 -9.04 19.30
N LYS A 54 3.67 -9.44 19.32
CA LYS A 54 2.55 -8.50 19.10
C LYS A 54 2.49 -7.41 20.18
N ARG A 55 2.73 -7.77 21.44
CA ARG A 55 2.77 -6.78 22.54
C ARG A 55 3.95 -5.82 22.39
N GLU A 56 5.12 -6.30 22.00
CA GLU A 56 6.28 -5.45 21.75
C GLU A 56 6.07 -4.51 20.57
N LEU A 57 5.46 -5.00 19.49
CA LEU A 57 5.10 -4.18 18.34
C LEU A 57 4.12 -3.08 18.73
N LEU A 58 3.11 -3.40 19.53
CA LEU A 58 2.13 -2.41 20.00
C LEU A 58 2.80 -1.34 20.87
N ARG A 59 3.70 -1.74 21.77
CA ARG A 59 4.50 -0.79 22.56
C ARG A 59 5.34 0.12 21.67
N ALA A 60 6.07 -0.46 20.70
CA ALA A 60 6.88 0.31 19.75
C ALA A 60 6.04 1.31 18.93
N GLN A 61 4.84 0.90 18.49
CA GLN A 61 3.91 1.78 17.78
C GLN A 61 3.42 2.94 18.66
N GLU A 62 3.13 2.70 19.94
CA GLU A 62 2.77 3.76 20.88
C GLU A 62 3.91 4.76 21.07
N GLU A 63 5.17 4.31 21.12
CA GLU A 63 6.32 5.22 21.20
C GLU A 63 6.44 6.09 19.97
N VAL A 64 6.25 5.51 18.79
CA VAL A 64 6.24 6.26 17.52
C VAL A 64 5.14 7.31 17.54
N LYS A 65 3.91 6.97 17.96
CA LYS A 65 2.81 7.93 18.05
C LYS A 65 3.11 9.10 18.99
N ARG A 66 3.83 8.86 20.09
CA ARG A 66 4.28 9.96 20.97
C ARG A 66 5.20 10.93 20.22
N ILE A 67 6.12 10.44 19.40
CA ILE A 67 6.99 11.27 18.56
C ILE A 67 6.17 12.12 17.57
N GLN A 68 5.04 11.61 17.07
CA GLN A 68 4.17 12.34 16.12
C GLN A 68 3.42 13.53 16.76
N SER A 69 3.23 13.54 18.08
CA SER A 69 2.45 14.56 18.79
C SER A 69 3.21 15.84 19.17
N VAL A 70 4.54 15.86 19.01
CA VAL A 70 5.42 17.01 19.29
C VAL A 70 5.26 18.04 18.17
N PRO A 71 5.33 19.37 18.41
CA PRO A 71 5.15 20.39 17.38
C PRO A 71 5.95 20.08 16.10
N LEU A 72 5.21 19.91 15.01
CA LEU A 72 5.72 19.57 13.68
C LEU A 72 6.02 20.85 12.90
N VAL A 73 7.10 20.84 12.16
CA VAL A 73 7.48 21.87 11.18
C VAL A 73 7.07 21.36 9.81
N ILE A 74 6.40 22.18 9.01
CA ILE A 74 6.03 21.80 7.64
C ILE A 74 7.25 21.95 6.73
N GLY A 75 7.39 21.05 5.77
CA GLY A 75 8.40 21.14 4.71
C GLY A 75 7.89 20.52 3.41
N GLN A 76 8.68 20.67 2.36
CA GLN A 76 8.45 20.01 1.08
C GLN A 76 9.46 18.88 0.91
N PHE A 77 8.97 17.70 0.54
CA PHE A 77 9.83 16.59 0.16
C PHE A 77 10.39 16.84 -1.25
N LEU A 78 11.70 16.71 -1.43
CA LEU A 78 12.34 16.89 -2.73
C LEU A 78 12.52 15.54 -3.41
N GLU A 79 13.38 14.70 -2.85
CA GLU A 79 13.78 13.43 -3.46
C GLU A 79 14.17 12.39 -2.40
N MET A 80 13.95 11.13 -2.72
CA MET A 80 14.42 10.00 -1.92
C MET A 80 15.81 9.58 -2.41
N ILE A 81 16.82 9.64 -1.54
CA ILE A 81 18.18 9.19 -1.87
C ILE A 81 18.31 7.68 -1.61
N ASP A 82 17.85 7.25 -0.44
CA ASP A 82 17.98 5.87 0.04
C ASP A 82 16.63 5.28 0.45
N ALA A 83 16.60 4.00 0.80
CA ALA A 83 15.45 3.35 1.41
C ALA A 83 14.91 4.04 2.68
N ASN A 84 15.78 4.70 3.46
CA ASN A 84 15.43 5.33 4.75
C ASN A 84 15.77 6.83 4.82
N HIS A 85 16.34 7.41 3.77
CA HIS A 85 16.77 8.81 3.77
C HIS A 85 16.22 9.56 2.56
N GLY A 86 15.85 10.81 2.77
CA GLY A 86 15.39 11.71 1.74
C GLY A 86 15.85 13.14 2.00
N VAL A 87 15.74 13.96 0.97
CA VAL A 87 15.99 15.39 1.05
C VAL A 87 14.67 16.12 1.22
N VAL A 88 14.65 17.04 2.18
CA VAL A 88 13.49 17.89 2.43
C VAL A 88 13.92 19.35 2.44
N SER A 89 13.11 20.21 1.84
CA SER A 89 13.21 21.65 2.00
C SER A 89 12.32 22.07 3.16
N SER A 90 12.90 22.64 4.20
CA SER A 90 12.09 23.30 5.23
C SER A 90 11.45 24.57 4.64
N THR A 91 10.35 25.06 5.23
CA THR A 91 9.77 26.37 4.88
C THR A 91 10.78 27.52 5.01
N GLY A 92 11.88 27.33 5.74
CA GLY A 92 12.99 28.28 5.83
C GLY A 92 13.92 28.33 4.60
N GLY A 93 13.65 27.56 3.55
CA GLY A 93 14.45 27.53 2.31
C GLY A 93 15.78 26.76 2.41
N SER A 94 16.05 26.12 3.55
CA SER A 94 17.19 25.23 3.73
C SER A 94 16.83 23.78 3.44
N ASN A 95 17.73 23.10 2.75
CA ASN A 95 17.61 21.68 2.44
C ASN A 95 18.30 20.84 3.52
N TYR A 96 17.60 19.84 4.04
CA TYR A 96 18.11 18.91 5.03
C TYR A 96 18.13 17.50 4.47
N TYR A 97 19.21 16.78 4.76
CA TYR A 97 19.28 15.33 4.63
C TYR A 97 18.67 14.71 5.88
N VAL A 98 17.54 14.00 5.70
CA VAL A 98 16.72 13.56 6.83
C VAL A 98 16.35 12.10 6.73
N ARG A 99 16.17 11.49 7.89
CA ARG A 99 15.65 10.12 7.99
C ARG A 99 14.13 10.14 7.81
N VAL A 100 13.64 9.25 6.96
CA VAL A 100 12.22 8.97 6.76
C VAL A 100 11.81 7.87 7.73
N LEU A 101 10.72 8.08 8.49
CA LEU A 101 10.18 7.03 9.36
C LEU A 101 9.57 5.92 8.51
N SER A 102 9.83 4.66 8.90
CA SER A 102 9.32 3.46 8.21
C SER A 102 7.80 3.29 8.30
N THR A 103 7.14 4.05 9.19
CA THR A 103 5.69 4.04 9.37
C THR A 103 4.95 4.68 8.18
N ILE A 104 5.63 5.50 7.38
CA ILE A 104 5.04 6.26 6.28
C ILE A 104 4.97 5.40 5.01
N ASN A 105 3.85 5.51 4.29
CA ASN A 105 3.70 4.87 2.98
C ASN A 105 4.55 5.59 1.93
N ARG A 106 5.50 4.86 1.35
CA ARG A 106 6.47 5.38 0.36
C ARG A 106 5.82 5.82 -0.95
N GLU A 107 4.64 5.30 -1.28
CA GLU A 107 3.89 5.65 -2.51
C GLU A 107 3.28 7.05 -2.46
N LEU A 108 3.01 7.57 -1.26
CA LEU A 108 2.49 8.93 -1.05
C LEU A 108 3.59 9.98 -1.14
N LEU A 109 4.86 9.57 -0.97
CA LEU A 109 6.03 10.44 -1.08
C LEU A 109 6.36 10.66 -2.56
N LYS A 110 5.66 11.62 -3.17
CA LYS A 110 6.03 12.17 -4.47
C LYS A 110 6.95 13.38 -4.27
N PRO A 111 7.83 13.68 -5.24
CA PRO A 111 8.53 14.95 -5.25
C PRO A 111 7.54 16.11 -5.09
N SER A 112 7.92 17.09 -4.28
CA SER A 112 7.12 18.26 -3.89
C SER A 112 5.90 17.96 -3.01
N SER A 113 5.77 16.76 -2.44
CA SER A 113 4.73 16.50 -1.43
C SER A 113 4.99 17.27 -0.13
N SER A 114 3.95 17.83 0.46
CA SER A 114 4.01 18.43 1.79
C SER A 114 4.25 17.36 2.86
N VAL A 115 5.28 17.54 3.66
CA VAL A 115 5.66 16.60 4.72
C VAL A 115 5.78 17.30 6.07
N ALA A 116 5.45 16.56 7.12
CA ALA A 116 5.64 16.98 8.50
C ALA A 116 7.02 16.53 8.98
N LEU A 117 7.80 17.50 9.44
CA LEU A 117 9.15 17.33 9.96
C LEU A 117 9.13 17.53 11.48
N HIS A 118 9.94 16.76 12.19
CA HIS A 118 10.14 17.00 13.62
C HIS A 118 11.06 18.22 13.85
N ARG A 119 10.73 19.10 14.80
CA ARG A 119 11.41 20.40 15.01
C ARG A 119 12.92 20.34 15.26
N HIS A 120 13.42 19.31 15.97
CA HIS A 120 14.83 19.23 16.36
C HIS A 120 15.67 18.28 15.50
N SER A 121 15.04 17.21 15.00
CA SER A 121 15.74 16.15 14.25
C SER A 121 15.48 16.22 12.76
N ASN A 122 14.58 17.11 12.32
CA ASN A 122 14.11 17.26 10.94
C ASN A 122 13.64 15.94 10.30
N SER A 123 13.34 14.90 11.09
CA SER A 123 12.93 13.60 10.56
C SER A 123 11.53 13.69 9.98
N VAL A 124 11.28 13.00 8.88
CA VAL A 124 9.95 12.98 8.24
C VAL A 124 9.04 12.05 9.04
N VAL A 125 7.99 12.64 9.62
CA VAL A 125 7.07 11.98 10.55
C VAL A 125 5.81 11.50 9.86
N ASP A 126 5.25 12.35 9.00
CA ASP A 126 4.02 12.08 8.27
C ASP A 126 3.99 12.87 6.95
N THR A 127 3.20 12.40 5.99
CA THR A 127 2.86 13.15 4.78
C THR A 127 1.58 13.91 5.03
N LEU A 128 1.61 15.22 4.82
CA LEU A 128 0.39 16.00 4.81
C LEU A 128 -0.32 15.73 3.47
N PRO A 129 -1.66 15.74 3.43
CA PRO A 129 -2.36 15.76 2.16
C PRO A 129 -1.77 16.92 1.36
N PRO A 130 -1.57 16.76 0.03
CA PRO A 130 -1.19 17.88 -0.81
C PRO A 130 -2.32 18.89 -0.68
N GLU A 131 -2.14 19.85 0.21
CA GLU A 131 -2.81 21.13 0.16
C GLU A 131 -2.40 21.66 -1.21
N ALA A 132 -3.17 21.30 -2.25
CA ALA A 132 -3.30 22.14 -3.41
C ALA A 132 -3.52 23.52 -2.80
N ASP A 133 -2.56 24.42 -3.03
CA ASP A 133 -2.48 25.73 -2.38
C ASP A 133 -3.90 26.25 -2.14
N SER A 134 -4.20 26.74 -0.93
CA SER A 134 -5.53 27.27 -0.61
C SER A 134 -6.05 28.25 -1.69
N SER A 135 -5.15 28.91 -2.43
CA SER A 135 -5.43 29.69 -3.63
C SER A 135 -6.05 28.89 -4.80
N ILE A 136 -5.60 27.67 -5.09
CA ILE A 136 -6.10 26.81 -6.17
C ILE A 136 -7.46 26.19 -5.81
N GLN A 137 -7.65 25.78 -4.54
CA GLN A 137 -8.96 25.27 -4.10
C GLN A 137 -10.06 26.35 -4.19
N MET A 138 -9.72 27.62 -3.95
CA MET A 138 -10.64 28.74 -4.16
C MET A 138 -11.00 28.95 -5.64
N MET A 139 -10.16 28.55 -6.59
CA MET A 139 -10.46 28.64 -8.03
C MET A 139 -11.37 27.50 -8.52
N GLN A 140 -11.30 26.30 -7.93
CA GLN A 140 -12.10 25.16 -8.40
C GLN A 140 -13.58 25.20 -7.99
N ALA A 141 -13.91 25.86 -6.87
CA ALA A 141 -15.25 25.81 -6.29
C ALA A 141 -16.21 26.92 -6.78
N GLY A 142 -15.72 27.92 -7.53
CA GLY A 142 -16.43 29.19 -7.71
C GLY A 142 -17.34 29.32 -8.93
N GLU A 143 -16.98 28.80 -10.10
CA GLU A 143 -17.70 29.17 -11.33
C GLU A 143 -17.80 27.98 -12.28
N LYS A 144 -18.90 27.23 -12.19
CA LYS A 144 -19.50 26.74 -13.43
C LYS A 144 -20.27 27.92 -13.99
N PRO A 145 -19.76 28.63 -15.02
CA PRO A 145 -20.57 29.62 -15.69
C PRO A 145 -21.82 28.93 -16.26
N ASP A 146 -22.98 29.54 -16.10
CA ASP A 146 -24.26 29.04 -16.66
C ASP A 146 -24.34 29.22 -18.20
N ILE A 147 -23.24 29.61 -18.83
CA ILE A 147 -23.14 29.94 -20.26
C ILE A 147 -22.98 28.64 -21.05
N THR A 148 -23.80 28.47 -22.08
CA THR A 148 -23.72 27.34 -23.00
C THR A 148 -23.13 27.77 -24.35
N TYR A 149 -22.62 26.82 -25.15
CA TYR A 149 -22.11 27.10 -26.51
C TYR A 149 -23.14 27.75 -27.45
N ALA A 150 -24.44 27.64 -27.11
CA ALA A 150 -25.53 28.28 -27.82
C ALA A 150 -25.62 29.80 -27.57
N ASP A 151 -25.10 30.26 -26.43
CA ASP A 151 -25.12 31.67 -26.03
C ASP A 151 -23.97 32.48 -26.66
N ILE A 152 -22.98 31.79 -27.22
CA ILE A 152 -21.86 32.40 -27.93
C ILE A 152 -22.28 32.65 -29.39
N GLY A 153 -22.33 33.89 -29.84
CA GLY A 153 -22.63 34.22 -31.24
C GLY A 153 -21.42 34.06 -32.17
N GLY A 154 -21.57 33.34 -33.28
CA GLY A 154 -20.51 33.13 -34.28
C GLY A 154 -19.39 32.18 -33.81
N SER A 155 -18.25 32.22 -34.50
CA SER A 155 -17.05 31.41 -34.20
C SER A 155 -17.29 29.89 -34.18
N ASP A 156 -18.18 29.40 -35.04
CA ASP A 156 -18.59 27.99 -35.07
C ASP A 156 -17.43 27.03 -35.36
N MET A 157 -16.47 27.49 -36.20
CA MET A 157 -15.26 26.72 -36.50
C MET A 157 -14.41 26.54 -35.24
N GLN A 158 -14.20 27.61 -34.46
CA GLN A 158 -13.39 27.57 -33.24
C GLN A 158 -14.08 26.75 -32.14
N LYS A 159 -15.41 26.84 -32.01
CA LYS A 159 -16.17 26.01 -31.07
C LYS A 159 -16.02 24.52 -31.40
N GLN A 160 -16.13 24.17 -32.67
CA GLN A 160 -15.97 22.79 -33.12
C GLN A 160 -14.56 22.28 -32.83
N GLU A 161 -13.52 23.06 -33.15
CA GLU A 161 -12.13 22.71 -32.87
C GLU A 161 -11.86 22.50 -31.36
N ILE A 162 -12.38 23.37 -30.50
CA ILE A 162 -12.23 23.24 -29.04
C ILE A 162 -12.98 22.00 -28.54
N ARG A 163 -14.17 21.73 -29.07
CA ARG A 163 -14.97 20.56 -28.70
C ARG A 163 -14.26 19.26 -29.04
N GLU A 164 -13.70 19.18 -30.25
CA GLU A 164 -12.95 18.02 -30.71
C GLU A 164 -11.62 17.84 -29.94
N ALA A 165 -10.96 18.94 -29.58
CA ALA A 165 -9.68 18.92 -28.87
C ALA A 165 -9.82 18.65 -27.36
N VAL A 166 -10.91 19.07 -26.72
CA VAL A 166 -11.08 18.99 -25.25
C VAL A 166 -12.17 18.01 -24.83
N GLU A 167 -13.39 18.10 -25.40
CA GLU A 167 -14.49 17.22 -24.98
C GLU A 167 -14.33 15.79 -25.51
N LEU A 168 -13.88 15.63 -26.77
CA LEU A 168 -13.78 14.32 -27.41
C LEU A 168 -12.79 13.39 -26.69
N PRO A 169 -11.58 13.83 -26.30
CA PRO A 169 -10.64 12.98 -25.56
C PRO A 169 -11.13 12.60 -24.16
N LEU A 170 -11.89 13.50 -23.51
CA LEU A 170 -12.42 13.27 -22.15
C LEU A 170 -13.63 12.33 -22.14
N THR A 171 -14.51 12.43 -23.14
CA THR A 171 -15.74 11.64 -23.22
C THR A 171 -15.55 10.31 -23.92
N HIS A 172 -14.69 10.24 -24.95
CA HIS A 172 -14.54 9.09 -25.84
C HIS A 172 -13.06 8.75 -26.11
N PHE A 173 -12.28 8.55 -25.04
CA PHE A 173 -10.85 8.21 -25.13
C PHE A 173 -10.58 6.93 -25.95
N GLU A 174 -11.47 5.95 -25.91
CA GLU A 174 -11.34 4.69 -26.67
C GLU A 174 -11.23 4.90 -28.18
N LEU A 175 -11.88 5.95 -28.72
CA LEU A 175 -11.82 6.27 -30.15
C LEU A 175 -10.40 6.64 -30.59
N TYR A 176 -9.71 7.46 -29.78
CA TYR A 176 -8.31 7.84 -30.01
C TYR A 176 -7.38 6.63 -29.95
N ARG A 177 -7.63 5.71 -29.01
CA ARG A 177 -6.85 4.49 -28.85
C ARG A 177 -7.02 3.51 -30.02
N GLN A 178 -8.23 3.40 -30.57
CA GLN A 178 -8.50 2.55 -31.74
C GLN A 178 -7.89 3.11 -33.03
N ILE A 179 -7.92 4.43 -33.20
CA ILE A 179 -7.32 5.11 -34.35
C ILE A 179 -5.79 5.17 -34.22
N GLY A 180 -5.24 5.06 -32.99
CA GLY A 180 -3.80 5.08 -32.73
C GLY A 180 -3.19 6.48 -32.75
N ILE A 181 -4.00 7.52 -32.48
CA ILE A 181 -3.57 8.92 -32.41
C ILE A 181 -3.52 9.39 -30.96
N GLU A 182 -2.48 10.14 -30.60
CA GLU A 182 -2.40 10.76 -29.27
C GLU A 182 -3.30 12.01 -29.22
N PRO A 183 -4.13 12.16 -28.17
CA PRO A 183 -4.95 13.35 -28.00
C PRO A 183 -4.07 14.59 -27.74
N PRO A 184 -4.52 15.78 -28.15
CA PRO A 184 -3.79 17.02 -27.92
C PRO A 184 -3.65 17.31 -26.41
N ARG A 185 -2.45 17.74 -25.98
CA ARG A 185 -2.15 17.99 -24.55
C ARG A 185 -2.66 19.32 -24.01
N GLY A 186 -2.98 20.27 -24.89
CA GLY A 186 -3.44 21.60 -24.51
C GLY A 186 -3.83 22.42 -25.73
N VAL A 187 -4.69 23.41 -25.52
CA VAL A 187 -5.20 24.32 -26.55
C VAL A 187 -4.73 25.74 -26.23
N LEU A 188 -4.19 26.44 -27.22
CA LEU A 188 -3.78 27.84 -27.09
C LEU A 188 -4.78 28.74 -27.81
N LEU A 189 -5.54 29.54 -27.05
CA LEU A 189 -6.43 30.55 -27.62
C LEU A 189 -5.66 31.87 -27.79
N TYR A 190 -5.46 32.33 -29.02
CA TYR A 190 -4.75 33.58 -29.33
C TYR A 190 -5.53 34.47 -30.30
N GLY A 191 -5.25 35.77 -30.33
CA GLY A 191 -5.93 36.78 -31.15
C GLY A 191 -6.18 38.11 -30.42
N PRO A 192 -6.78 39.11 -31.11
CA PRO A 192 -6.98 40.44 -30.56
C PRO A 192 -7.87 40.43 -29.31
N LEU A 193 -7.72 41.44 -28.43
CA LEU A 193 -8.57 41.57 -27.25
C LEU A 193 -10.03 41.77 -27.67
N GLY A 194 -10.96 41.11 -26.98
CA GLY A 194 -12.40 41.20 -27.24
C GLY A 194 -12.99 40.08 -28.12
N THR A 195 -12.20 39.11 -28.60
CA THR A 195 -12.70 37.97 -29.39
C THR A 195 -13.19 36.78 -28.55
N GLY A 196 -13.65 37.00 -27.32
CA GLY A 196 -14.25 35.96 -26.49
C GLY A 196 -13.34 34.76 -26.11
N LYS A 197 -12.06 34.99 -25.76
CA LYS A 197 -11.16 33.90 -25.32
C LYS A 197 -11.42 33.42 -23.89
N THR A 198 -12.06 34.26 -23.08
CA THR A 198 -12.37 34.01 -21.66
C THR A 198 -13.86 33.78 -21.44
N MET A 199 -14.70 34.06 -22.44
CA MET A 199 -16.13 33.73 -22.44
C MET A 199 -16.31 32.28 -22.87
#